data_AF-C5IFR7-F1
#
_entry.id   AF-C5IFR7-F1
#
_cell.length_a   1.000
_cell.length_b   1.000
_cell.length_c   1.000
_cell.angle_alpha   90.00
_cell.angle_beta   90.00
_cell.angle_gamma   90.00
#
_symmetry.space_group_name_H-M   'P 1'
#
loop_
_entity.id
_entity.type
_entity.pdbx_description
1 polymer ?
#
loop_
_entity_poly.entity_id
_entity_poly.type
_entity_poly.pdbx_seq_one_letter_code
_entity_poly.pdbx_strand_id
1 'polypeptide(L)'
;ESQLDVLSHPHFQRIYETKFDLMFIGYFINDFQMGVAAKLKVPVIFSWMQAPMTAIDELIGNPKEISYVPIMGTAVGPGKRMGFFKRIENFGMHVMIRTLFIAFKARMASYYERQFGNEPKEFPTLAEMQRNISLVFTHSHLISEGLIRPLVPGCVEIGGIHIKDQPDPLPEDIAQFLEGAKHGGILLSLGSNIKSTAVKPQLVQSMFKVLSGLKQRVIWKWEDLDNTPGKSANILYKKWLPQDDILAHPNIK
;
A
#
# COMPACT_ATOMS: atom_id res chain seq x y z
N GLU A 1 -8.64 15.14 -11.19
CA GLU A 1 -9.97 15.00 -10.60
C GLU A 1 -9.83 14.44 -9.19
N SER A 2 -10.58 14.96 -8.22
CA SER A 2 -10.54 14.37 -6.86
C SER A 2 -11.32 13.05 -6.85
N GLN A 3 -11.04 12.15 -5.90
CA GLN A 3 -11.81 10.90 -5.78
C GLN A 3 -13.31 11.13 -5.59
N LEU A 4 -13.70 12.29 -5.07
CA LEU A 4 -15.11 12.69 -4.92
C LEU A 4 -15.74 12.97 -6.28
N ASP A 5 -15.04 13.70 -7.15
CA ASP A 5 -15.57 14.10 -8.47
C ASP A 5 -15.77 12.89 -9.38
N VAL A 6 -14.91 11.87 -9.25
CA VAL A 6 -15.01 10.62 -10.02
C VAL A 6 -16.36 9.94 -9.81
N LEU A 7 -16.92 9.99 -8.59
CA LEU A 7 -18.22 9.36 -8.31
C LEU A 7 -19.35 10.04 -9.07
N SER A 8 -19.23 11.33 -9.38
CA SER A 8 -20.24 12.08 -10.15
C SER A 8 -20.01 12.02 -11.66
N HIS A 9 -18.89 11.44 -12.12
CA HIS A 9 -18.55 11.38 -13.53
C HIS A 9 -19.54 10.50 -14.31
N PRO A 10 -20.05 10.92 -15.48
CA PRO A 10 -21.04 10.14 -16.25
C PRO A 10 -20.62 8.71 -16.55
N HIS A 11 -19.34 8.49 -16.87
CA HIS A 11 -18.82 7.14 -17.07
C HIS A 11 -18.89 6.25 -15.83
N PHE A 12 -18.69 6.81 -14.63
CA PHE A 12 -18.80 6.07 -13.38
C PHE A 12 -20.27 5.77 -13.05
N GLN A 13 -21.18 6.72 -13.29
CA GLN A 13 -22.61 6.53 -13.01
C GLN A 13 -23.22 5.31 -13.73
N ARG A 14 -22.69 4.92 -14.89
CA ARG A 14 -23.11 3.71 -15.63
C ARG A 14 -22.95 2.41 -14.84
N ILE A 15 -22.11 2.37 -13.80
CA ILE A 15 -21.99 1.16 -12.97
C ILE A 15 -23.32 0.81 -12.29
N TYR A 16 -24.17 1.79 -11.99
CA TYR A 16 -25.47 1.56 -11.34
C TYR A 16 -26.49 0.86 -12.25
N GLU A 17 -26.23 0.81 -13.55
CA GLU A 17 -27.02 0.05 -14.53
C GLU A 17 -26.56 -1.40 -14.65
N THR A 18 -25.42 -1.75 -14.04
CA THR A 18 -24.84 -3.08 -14.07
C THR A 18 -25.05 -3.79 -12.75
N LYS A 19 -25.32 -5.10 -12.80
CA LYS A 19 -25.41 -5.93 -11.60
C LYS A 19 -24.01 -6.31 -11.11
N PHE A 20 -23.75 -6.04 -9.83
CA PHE A 20 -22.58 -6.53 -9.12
C PHE A 20 -23.05 -7.33 -7.89
N ASP A 21 -22.18 -8.23 -7.41
CA ASP A 21 -22.47 -9.04 -6.21
C ASP A 21 -21.59 -8.63 -5.01
N LEU A 22 -20.54 -7.83 -5.24
CA LEU A 22 -19.54 -7.48 -4.24
C LEU A 22 -18.74 -6.24 -4.65
N MET A 23 -18.38 -5.39 -3.68
CA MET A 23 -17.46 -4.26 -3.90
C MET A 23 -16.16 -4.42 -3.09
N PHE A 24 -15.03 -4.42 -3.79
CA PHE A 24 -13.71 -4.28 -3.17
C PHE A 24 -13.30 -2.81 -3.11
N ILE A 25 -12.91 -2.34 -1.93
CA ILE A 25 -12.40 -0.97 -1.74
C ILE A 25 -10.95 -1.07 -1.27
N GLY A 26 -10.02 -0.58 -2.11
CA GLY A 26 -8.67 -0.28 -1.67
C GLY A 26 -8.72 0.83 -0.62
N TYR A 27 -8.55 0.46 0.65
CA TYR A 27 -8.78 1.39 1.75
C TYR A 27 -7.56 2.29 1.96
N PHE A 28 -7.78 3.59 1.83
CA PHE A 28 -6.83 4.65 2.12
C PHE A 28 -7.57 5.88 2.62
N ILE A 29 -8.42 5.68 3.64
CA ILE A 29 -9.23 6.75 4.25
C ILE A 29 -10.18 7.38 3.19
N ASN A 30 -10.79 6.51 2.39
CA ASN A 30 -11.71 6.82 1.28
C ASN A 30 -13.05 6.09 1.45
N ASP A 31 -13.40 5.75 2.68
CA ASP A 31 -14.62 5.01 3.05
C ASP A 31 -15.91 5.74 2.71
N PHE A 32 -15.88 7.05 2.40
CA PHE A 32 -17.03 7.73 1.80
C PHE A 32 -17.53 7.04 0.52
N GLN A 33 -16.68 6.29 -0.18
CA GLN A 33 -17.04 5.52 -1.37
C GLN A 33 -17.98 4.34 -1.07
N MET A 34 -18.18 3.95 0.20
CA MET A 34 -19.14 2.89 0.55
C MET A 34 -20.59 3.22 0.17
N GLY A 35 -20.93 4.49 -0.07
CA GLY A 35 -22.26 4.85 -0.57
C GLY A 35 -22.53 4.25 -1.96
N VAL A 36 -21.47 3.98 -2.74
CA VAL A 36 -21.60 3.23 -4.00
C VAL A 36 -22.13 1.82 -3.74
N ALA A 37 -21.57 1.12 -2.75
CA ALA A 37 -22.02 -0.21 -2.36
C ALA A 37 -23.44 -0.20 -1.80
N ALA A 38 -23.79 0.82 -1.01
CA ALA A 38 -25.15 1.01 -0.52
C ALA A 38 -26.16 1.13 -1.67
N LYS A 39 -25.83 1.94 -2.69
CA LYS A 39 -26.67 2.13 -3.88
C LYS A 39 -26.80 0.87 -4.73
N LEU A 40 -25.71 0.12 -4.88
CA LEU A 40 -25.70 -1.17 -5.56
C LEU A 40 -26.30 -2.31 -4.71
N LYS A 41 -26.51 -2.08 -3.41
CA LYS A 41 -26.96 -3.07 -2.42
C LYS A 41 -26.06 -4.31 -2.36
N VAL A 42 -24.75 -4.09 -2.37
CA VAL A 42 -23.74 -5.15 -2.33
C VAL A 42 -22.91 -5.09 -1.04
N PRO A 43 -22.41 -6.24 -0.55
CA PRO A 43 -21.43 -6.27 0.53
C PRO A 43 -20.12 -5.58 0.14
N VAL A 44 -19.36 -5.16 1.16
CA VAL A 44 -18.08 -4.47 1.00
C VAL A 44 -16.96 -5.27 1.65
N ILE A 45 -15.88 -5.46 0.90
CA ILE A 45 -14.60 -5.94 1.42
C ILE A 45 -13.56 -4.84 1.26
N PHE A 46 -12.86 -4.53 2.35
CA PHE A 46 -11.73 -3.59 2.30
C PHE A 46 -10.45 -4.35 1.99
N SER A 47 -9.61 -3.78 1.13
CA SER A 47 -8.24 -4.23 0.90
C SER A 47 -7.28 -3.21 1.50
N TRP A 48 -6.55 -3.63 2.52
CA TRP A 48 -5.58 -2.84 3.27
C TRP A 48 -4.15 -3.28 2.96
N MET A 49 -3.30 -2.34 2.57
CA MET A 49 -1.98 -2.60 1.96
C MET A 49 -0.89 -3.14 2.90
N GLN A 50 -1.16 -3.24 4.21
CA GLN A 50 -0.18 -3.63 5.24
C GLN A 50 -0.87 -4.45 6.33
N ALA A 51 -0.15 -4.78 7.39
CA ALA A 51 -0.74 -5.36 8.59
C ALA A 51 -1.81 -4.43 9.20
N PRO A 52 -2.83 -4.98 9.89
CA PRO A 52 -3.87 -4.18 10.51
C PRO A 52 -3.27 -3.13 11.44
N MET A 53 -3.89 -1.95 11.40
CA MET A 53 -3.60 -0.83 12.29
C MET A 53 -4.87 -0.35 12.96
N THR A 54 -4.74 0.56 13.94
CA THR A 54 -5.85 1.02 14.79
C THR A 54 -7.13 1.38 14.03
N ALA A 55 -7.02 2.01 12.86
CA ALA A 55 -8.20 2.39 12.08
C ALA A 55 -8.92 1.19 11.45
N ILE A 56 -8.17 0.20 10.98
CA ILE A 56 -8.70 -1.07 10.48
C ILE A 56 -9.30 -1.87 11.64
N ASP A 57 -8.59 -1.94 12.76
CA ASP A 57 -9.05 -2.67 13.95
C ASP A 57 -10.41 -2.15 14.43
N GLU A 58 -10.62 -0.83 14.41
CA GLU A 58 -11.91 -0.21 14.76
C GLU A 58 -13.06 -0.60 13.83
N LEU A 59 -12.80 -0.80 12.53
CA LEU A 59 -13.83 -1.11 11.54
C LEU A 59 -14.37 -2.53 11.69
N ILE A 60 -13.53 -3.47 12.13
CA ILE A 60 -13.89 -4.89 12.27
C ILE A 60 -13.99 -5.36 13.72
N GLY A 61 -13.87 -4.44 14.68
CA GLY A 61 -13.90 -4.76 16.11
C GLY A 61 -12.72 -5.61 16.60
N ASN A 62 -11.55 -5.49 15.95
CA ASN A 62 -10.34 -6.18 16.39
C ASN A 62 -9.82 -5.57 17.72
N PRO A 63 -9.39 -6.39 18.71
CA PRO A 63 -8.86 -5.87 19.96
C PRO A 63 -7.60 -5.01 19.77
N LYS A 64 -7.55 -3.87 20.47
CA LYS A 64 -6.43 -2.91 20.38
C LYS A 64 -5.34 -3.26 21.39
N GLU A 65 -4.26 -3.87 20.94
CA GLU A 65 -3.20 -4.37 21.82
C GLU A 65 -1.97 -3.46 21.89
N ILE A 66 -2.23 -2.20 22.25
CA ILE A 66 -1.23 -1.11 22.31
C ILE A 66 -0.11 -1.35 23.32
N SER A 67 -0.29 -2.30 24.25
CA SER A 67 0.70 -2.58 25.28
C SER A 67 1.89 -3.40 24.76
N TYR A 68 1.72 -4.17 23.68
CA TYR A 68 2.77 -5.04 23.14
C TYR A 68 2.86 -5.05 21.62
N VAL A 69 1.86 -4.55 20.89
CA VAL A 69 1.91 -4.38 19.43
C VAL A 69 2.36 -2.94 19.11
N PRO A 70 3.53 -2.75 18.48
CA PRO A 70 4.01 -1.44 18.08
C PRO A 70 3.14 -0.85 16.98
N ILE A 71 2.85 0.45 17.09
CA ILE A 71 2.18 1.24 16.06
C ILE A 71 3.24 1.82 15.12
N MET A 72 2.80 2.22 13.92
CA MET A 72 3.62 2.93 12.94
C MET A 72 4.51 3.99 13.61
N GLY A 73 5.81 3.91 13.37
CA GLY A 73 6.82 4.81 13.96
C GLY A 73 7.43 4.36 15.29
N THR A 74 6.95 3.28 15.90
CA THR A 74 7.46 2.79 17.22
C THR A 74 7.96 1.34 17.19
N ALA A 75 8.24 0.83 15.99
CA ALA A 75 8.70 -0.54 15.79
C ALA A 75 9.96 -0.86 16.61
N VAL A 76 10.02 -2.10 17.10
CA VAL A 76 11.19 -2.67 17.77
C VAL A 76 11.88 -3.65 16.83
N GLY A 77 13.18 -3.89 17.05
CA GLY A 77 13.94 -4.82 16.23
C GLY A 77 13.38 -6.26 16.30
N PRO A 78 13.72 -7.13 15.32
CA PRO A 78 13.25 -8.51 15.27
C PRO A 78 13.48 -9.26 16.59
N GLY A 79 12.47 -10.00 17.05
CA GLY A 79 12.52 -10.78 18.30
C GLY A 79 12.50 -9.95 19.60
N LYS A 80 12.48 -8.62 19.54
CA LYS A 80 12.43 -7.76 20.73
C LYS A 80 11.00 -7.41 21.11
N ARG A 81 10.80 -7.10 22.39
CA ARG A 81 9.53 -6.59 22.94
C ARG A 81 9.70 -5.15 23.41
N MET A 82 8.62 -4.37 23.40
CA MET A 82 8.64 -3.01 23.94
C MET A 82 8.85 -3.03 25.47
N GLY A 83 9.92 -2.38 25.92
CA GLY A 83 10.11 -2.01 27.33
C GLY A 83 9.18 -0.86 27.75
N PHE A 84 9.21 -0.49 29.02
CA PHE A 84 8.29 0.50 29.61
C PHE A 84 8.23 1.84 28.86
N PHE A 85 9.39 2.49 28.65
CA PHE A 85 9.42 3.78 27.95
C PHE A 85 8.95 3.69 26.49
N LYS A 86 9.27 2.59 25.81
CA LYS A 86 8.74 2.35 24.45
C LYS A 86 7.23 2.13 24.43
N ARG A 87 6.65 1.54 25.47
CA ARG A 87 5.19 1.44 25.59
C ARG A 87 4.54 2.80 25.82
N ILE A 88 5.18 3.69 26.58
CA ILE A 88 4.71 5.09 26.74
C ILE A 88 4.75 5.82 25.40
N GLU A 89 5.85 5.70 24.65
CA GLU A 89 5.99 6.28 23.32
C GLU A 89 4.93 5.72 22.35
N ASN A 90 4.73 4.40 22.35
CA ASN A 90 3.69 3.73 21.55
C ASN A 90 2.28 4.23 21.91
N PHE A 91 1.99 4.41 23.19
CA PHE A 91 0.73 4.98 23.65
C PHE A 91 0.55 6.43 23.18
N GLY A 92 1.59 7.27 23.28
CA GLY A 92 1.54 8.64 22.76
C GLY A 92 1.26 8.67 21.25
N MET A 93 1.95 7.81 20.49
CA MET A 93 1.74 7.66 19.05
C MET A 93 0.32 7.18 18.72
N HIS A 94 -0.20 6.22 19.50
CA HIS A 94 -1.59 5.75 19.38
C HIS A 94 -2.59 6.90 19.51
N VAL A 95 -2.45 7.71 20.56
CA VAL A 95 -3.35 8.85 20.82
C VAL A 95 -3.28 9.86 19.68
N MET A 96 -2.07 10.18 19.20
CA MET A 96 -1.88 11.11 18.09
C MET A 96 -2.56 10.60 16.82
N ILE A 97 -2.29 9.35 16.41
CA ILE A 97 -2.89 8.75 15.20
C ILE A 97 -4.40 8.68 15.33
N ARG A 98 -4.93 8.20 16.47
CA ARG A 98 -6.37 8.14 16.71
C ARG A 98 -7.03 9.51 16.59
N THR A 99 -6.39 10.57 17.10
CA THR A 99 -6.89 11.95 16.99
C THR A 99 -6.94 12.40 15.52
N LEU A 100 -5.90 12.12 14.73
CA LEU A 100 -5.91 12.40 13.29
C LEU A 100 -7.04 11.65 12.57
N PHE A 101 -7.26 10.39 12.92
CA PHE A 101 -8.34 9.58 12.33
C PHE A 101 -9.74 10.11 12.67
N ILE A 102 -9.95 10.71 13.85
CA ILE A 102 -11.22 11.38 14.16
C ILE A 102 -11.49 12.54 13.19
N ALA A 103 -10.47 13.36 12.92
CA ALA A 103 -10.60 14.46 11.95
C ALA A 103 -10.87 13.94 10.53
N PHE A 104 -10.19 12.87 10.11
CA PHE A 104 -10.45 12.24 8.81
C PHE A 104 -11.87 11.66 8.72
N LYS A 105 -12.36 10.97 9.75
CA LYS A 105 -13.73 10.44 9.78
C LYS A 105 -14.77 11.55 9.60
N ALA A 106 -14.61 12.69 10.26
CA ALA A 106 -15.50 13.84 10.07
C ALA A 106 -15.49 14.36 8.63
N ARG A 107 -14.30 14.41 8.00
CA ARG A 107 -14.17 14.81 6.60
C ARG A 107 -14.82 13.81 5.65
N MET A 108 -14.63 12.51 5.88
CA MET A 108 -15.23 11.46 5.05
C MET A 108 -16.76 11.42 5.18
N ALA A 109 -17.29 11.67 6.37
CA ALA A 109 -18.73 11.84 6.56
C ALA A 109 -19.27 13.03 5.75
N SER A 110 -18.56 14.16 5.73
CA SER A 110 -18.95 15.30 4.87
C SER A 110 -18.91 14.96 3.38
N TYR A 111 -17.94 14.18 2.92
CA TYR A 111 -17.88 13.74 1.52
C TYR A 111 -19.00 12.76 1.16
N TYR A 112 -19.32 11.85 2.08
CA TYR A 112 -20.46 10.95 1.93
C TYR A 112 -21.76 11.73 1.79
N GLU A 113 -22.00 12.69 2.69
CA GLU A 113 -23.18 13.55 2.67
C GLU A 113 -23.29 14.37 1.38
N ARG A 114 -22.18 14.93 0.90
CA ARG A 114 -22.19 15.70 -0.36
C ARG A 114 -22.58 14.84 -1.56
N GLN A 115 -22.17 13.57 -1.58
CA GLN A 115 -22.39 12.68 -2.72
C GLN A 115 -23.74 11.95 -2.64
N PHE A 116 -24.17 11.60 -1.43
CA PHE A 116 -25.32 10.70 -1.20
C PHE A 116 -26.41 11.31 -0.30
N GLY A 117 -26.27 12.55 0.17
CA GLY A 117 -27.26 13.19 1.06
C GLY A 117 -28.60 13.51 0.39
N ASN A 118 -28.68 13.46 -0.95
CA ASN A 118 -29.93 13.58 -1.70
C ASN A 118 -30.64 12.22 -1.91
N GLU A 119 -30.03 11.11 -1.49
CA GLU A 119 -30.67 9.79 -1.54
C GLU A 119 -31.83 9.70 -0.51
N PRO A 120 -32.74 8.73 -0.66
CA PRO A 120 -33.88 8.56 0.26
C PRO A 120 -33.44 8.42 1.72
N LYS A 121 -34.35 8.72 2.66
CA LYS A 121 -34.05 8.62 4.10
C LYS A 121 -33.68 7.21 4.57
N GLU A 122 -34.08 6.16 3.84
CA GLU A 122 -33.66 4.79 4.14
C GLU A 122 -32.22 4.48 3.69
N PHE A 123 -31.56 5.40 2.97
CA PHE A 123 -30.19 5.22 2.54
C PHE A 123 -29.26 5.22 3.77
N PRO A 124 -28.36 4.23 3.91
CA PRO A 124 -27.57 4.08 5.11
C PRO A 124 -26.57 5.23 5.26
N THR A 125 -26.37 5.65 6.50
CA THR A 125 -25.30 6.57 6.88
C THR A 125 -23.92 5.91 6.70
N LEU A 126 -22.86 6.71 6.58
CA LEU A 126 -21.49 6.19 6.52
C LEU A 126 -21.17 5.29 7.73
N ALA A 127 -21.67 5.64 8.93
CA ALA A 127 -21.44 4.87 10.14
C ALA A 127 -22.12 3.49 10.10
N GLU A 128 -23.32 3.39 9.52
CA GLU A 128 -23.99 2.11 9.31
C GLU A 128 -23.25 1.26 8.28
N MET A 129 -22.77 1.88 7.19
CA MET A 129 -21.94 1.18 6.20
C MET A 129 -20.64 0.64 6.82
N GLN A 130 -19.96 1.43 7.67
CA GLN A 130 -18.75 1.00 8.37
C GLN A 130 -19.01 -0.19 9.30
N ARG A 131 -20.16 -0.25 9.98
CA ARG A 131 -20.52 -1.37 10.87
C ARG A 131 -20.84 -2.66 10.11
N ASN A 132 -21.16 -2.56 8.82
CA ASN A 132 -21.56 -3.67 7.96
C ASN A 132 -20.46 -4.10 6.97
N ILE A 133 -19.20 -3.72 7.22
CA ILE A 133 -18.06 -4.24 6.46
C ILE A 133 -17.97 -5.76 6.68
N SER A 134 -17.94 -6.52 5.59
CA SER A 134 -17.99 -7.98 5.66
C SER A 134 -16.63 -8.58 6.04
N LEU A 135 -15.57 -8.13 5.37
CA LEU A 135 -14.19 -8.55 5.63
C LEU A 135 -13.21 -7.41 5.36
N VAL A 136 -12.05 -7.46 6.01
CA VAL A 136 -10.86 -6.69 5.64
C VAL A 136 -9.76 -7.67 5.24
N PHE A 137 -9.26 -7.50 4.03
CA PHE A 137 -8.09 -8.19 3.52
C PHE A 137 -6.85 -7.37 3.86
N THR A 138 -5.87 -7.98 4.53
CA THR A 138 -4.60 -7.33 4.86
C THR A 138 -3.46 -7.96 4.10
N HIS A 139 -2.65 -7.14 3.42
CA HIS A 139 -1.49 -7.59 2.65
C HIS A 139 -0.27 -7.77 3.56
N SER A 140 -0.39 -8.70 4.51
CA SER A 140 0.63 -9.07 5.48
C SER A 140 0.50 -10.53 5.86
N HIS A 141 1.54 -11.07 6.50
CA HIS A 141 1.52 -12.37 7.18
C HIS A 141 2.03 -12.24 8.62
N LEU A 142 1.14 -12.48 9.60
CA LEU A 142 1.44 -12.27 11.00
C LEU A 142 2.69 -13.01 11.48
N ILE A 143 2.86 -14.24 11.01
CA ILE A 143 3.96 -15.13 11.44
C ILE A 143 5.32 -14.62 10.96
N SER A 144 5.39 -13.98 9.79
CA SER A 144 6.64 -13.52 9.19
C SER A 144 6.93 -12.03 9.41
N GLU A 145 5.91 -11.21 9.68
CA GLU A 145 6.02 -9.74 9.60
C GLU A 145 5.90 -9.00 10.94
N GLY A 146 6.04 -9.69 12.08
CA GLY A 146 6.26 -8.99 13.35
C GLY A 146 5.79 -9.77 14.57
N LEU A 147 5.38 -9.00 15.58
CA LEU A 147 4.87 -9.57 16.82
C LEU A 147 3.45 -10.12 16.61
N ILE A 148 3.15 -11.19 17.33
CA ILE A 148 1.81 -11.77 17.43
C ILE A 148 0.84 -10.66 17.87
N ARG A 149 -0.27 -10.54 17.16
CA ARG A 149 -1.35 -9.58 17.41
C ARG A 149 -2.69 -10.30 17.29
N PRO A 150 -3.75 -9.82 17.94
CA PRO A 150 -5.06 -10.40 17.78
C PRO A 150 -5.55 -10.18 16.34
N LEU A 151 -6.21 -11.19 15.80
CA LEU A 151 -6.91 -11.14 14.52
C LEU A 151 -8.28 -11.77 14.72
N VAL A 152 -9.33 -10.98 14.49
CA VAL A 152 -10.71 -11.49 14.39
C VAL A 152 -10.94 -12.18 13.05
N PRO A 153 -11.91 -13.10 12.93
CA PRO A 153 -12.22 -13.76 11.65
C PRO A 153 -12.58 -12.81 10.50
N GLY A 154 -13.02 -11.59 10.82
CA GLY A 154 -13.26 -10.53 9.84
C GLY A 154 -12.00 -9.96 9.19
N CYS A 155 -10.80 -10.30 9.69
CA CYS A 155 -9.51 -9.93 9.13
C CYS A 155 -8.89 -11.14 8.43
N VAL A 156 -8.69 -11.06 7.12
CA VAL A 156 -8.09 -12.14 6.33
C VAL A 156 -6.74 -11.68 5.80
N GLU A 157 -5.69 -12.41 6.17
CA GLU A 157 -4.35 -12.17 5.69
C GLU A 157 -4.18 -12.74 4.27
N ILE A 158 -3.85 -11.87 3.32
CA ILE A 158 -3.66 -12.21 1.91
C ILE A 158 -2.29 -11.74 1.39
N GLY A 159 -1.32 -11.59 2.29
CA GLY A 159 0.05 -11.22 1.92
C GLY A 159 0.57 -12.13 0.78
N GLY A 160 1.20 -11.53 -0.23
CA GLY A 160 1.77 -12.30 -1.33
C GLY A 160 0.77 -12.97 -2.29
N ILE A 161 -0.55 -12.75 -2.17
CA ILE A 161 -1.54 -13.33 -3.12
C ILE A 161 -1.31 -12.92 -4.58
N HIS A 162 -0.60 -11.82 -4.79
CA HIS A 162 -0.25 -11.31 -6.11
C HIS A 162 1.09 -11.87 -6.64
N ILE A 163 1.84 -12.59 -5.80
CA ILE A 163 3.11 -13.19 -6.20
C ILE A 163 2.80 -14.47 -6.99
N LYS A 164 3.39 -14.57 -8.18
CA LYS A 164 3.21 -15.73 -9.06
C LYS A 164 4.01 -16.91 -8.52
N ASP A 165 3.45 -18.12 -8.62
CA ASP A 165 4.17 -19.36 -8.29
C ASP A 165 5.39 -19.57 -9.22
N GLN A 166 5.29 -19.09 -10.46
CA GLN A 166 6.35 -19.10 -11.46
C GLN A 166 6.50 -17.69 -12.03
N PRO A 167 7.72 -17.11 -12.04
CA PRO A 167 7.93 -15.80 -12.63
C PRO A 167 7.73 -15.86 -14.15
N ASP A 168 7.22 -14.78 -14.72
CA ASP A 168 7.11 -14.65 -16.17
C ASP A 168 8.51 -14.48 -16.79
N PRO A 169 8.71 -14.88 -18.05
CA PRO A 169 9.96 -14.61 -18.76
C PRO A 169 10.28 -13.11 -18.77
N LEU A 170 11.51 -12.76 -18.38
CA LEU A 170 11.96 -11.38 -18.41
C LEU A 170 12.06 -10.88 -19.87
N PRO A 171 11.80 -9.57 -20.10
CA PRO A 171 12.15 -8.93 -21.37
C PRO A 171 13.60 -9.20 -21.75
N GLU A 172 13.85 -9.47 -23.03
CA GLU A 172 15.15 -9.95 -23.54
C GLU A 172 16.32 -9.07 -23.09
N ASP A 173 16.13 -7.75 -23.09
CA ASP A 173 17.17 -6.80 -22.70
C ASP A 173 17.53 -6.89 -21.20
N ILE A 174 16.54 -7.16 -20.34
CA ILE A 174 16.74 -7.38 -18.91
C ILE A 174 17.35 -8.76 -18.66
N ALA A 175 16.87 -9.79 -19.35
CA ALA A 175 17.39 -11.15 -19.24
C ALA A 175 18.88 -11.21 -19.60
N GLN A 176 19.27 -10.74 -20.80
CA GLN A 176 20.67 -10.67 -21.23
C GLN A 176 21.52 -9.79 -20.31
N PHE A 177 20.93 -8.71 -19.79
CA PHE A 177 21.61 -7.87 -18.81
C PHE A 177 21.89 -8.65 -17.51
N LEU A 178 20.96 -9.44 -16.99
CA LEU A 178 21.18 -10.21 -15.77
C LEU A 178 22.01 -11.49 -15.98
N GLU A 179 21.95 -12.13 -17.14
CA GLU A 179 22.79 -13.28 -17.49
C GLU A 179 24.28 -12.94 -17.45
N GLY A 180 24.64 -11.73 -17.88
CA GLY A 180 26.03 -11.24 -17.80
C GLY A 180 26.49 -10.81 -16.40
N ALA A 181 25.64 -10.90 -15.37
CA ALA A 181 25.90 -10.41 -14.02
C ALA A 181 26.76 -11.39 -13.18
N LYS A 182 28.02 -11.60 -13.56
CA LYS A 182 28.97 -12.52 -12.89
C LYS A 182 29.14 -12.29 -11.38
N HIS A 183 28.94 -11.05 -10.92
CA HIS A 183 29.06 -10.65 -9.52
C HIS A 183 27.71 -10.45 -8.82
N GLY A 184 26.60 -10.81 -9.47
CA GLY A 184 25.23 -10.55 -9.03
C GLY A 184 24.64 -9.29 -9.65
N GLY A 185 23.32 -9.19 -9.58
CA GLY A 185 22.50 -8.08 -10.02
C GLY A 185 21.85 -7.36 -8.85
N ILE A 186 21.70 -6.05 -8.96
CA ILE A 186 21.05 -5.17 -7.98
C ILE A 186 19.85 -4.52 -8.66
N LEU A 187 18.68 -4.61 -8.04
CA LEU A 187 17.52 -3.82 -8.42
C LEU A 187 17.42 -2.57 -7.53
N LEU A 188 17.51 -1.39 -8.13
CA LEU A 188 17.29 -0.12 -7.45
C LEU A 188 16.00 0.53 -7.95
N SER A 189 15.02 0.64 -7.06
CA SER A 189 13.72 1.28 -7.33
C SER A 189 13.30 2.11 -6.11
N LEU A 190 13.03 3.40 -6.31
CA LEU A 190 12.48 4.29 -5.27
C LEU A 190 10.94 4.29 -5.25
N GLY A 191 10.32 3.35 -5.96
CA GLY A 191 8.88 3.29 -6.16
C GLY A 191 8.38 4.32 -7.17
N SER A 192 7.07 4.60 -7.11
CA SER A 192 6.39 5.58 -7.96
C SER A 192 6.19 6.95 -7.29
N ASN A 193 6.24 7.01 -5.96
CA ASN A 193 5.93 8.21 -5.18
C ASN A 193 7.13 9.17 -5.08
N ILE A 194 8.35 8.65 -5.03
CA ILE A 194 9.56 9.47 -5.02
C ILE A 194 9.99 9.69 -6.47
N LYS A 195 9.74 10.89 -6.98
CA LYS A 195 10.26 11.33 -8.28
C LYS A 195 11.73 11.72 -8.13
N SER A 196 12.55 11.46 -9.14
CA SER A 196 13.94 11.91 -9.22
C SER A 196 14.08 13.43 -9.01
N THR A 197 13.11 14.21 -9.47
CA THR A 197 13.06 15.67 -9.26
C THR A 197 12.87 16.09 -7.81
N ALA A 198 12.33 15.21 -6.95
CA ALA A 198 12.22 15.45 -5.52
C ALA A 198 13.51 15.09 -4.76
N VAL A 199 14.44 14.36 -5.40
CA VAL A 199 15.72 13.98 -4.83
C VAL A 199 16.74 15.06 -5.17
N LYS A 200 17.54 15.49 -4.18
CA LYS A 200 18.59 16.48 -4.39
C LYS A 200 19.55 15.99 -5.49
N PRO A 201 19.88 16.80 -6.51
CA PRO A 201 20.76 16.38 -7.60
C PRO A 201 22.11 15.83 -7.12
N GLN A 202 22.67 16.39 -6.04
CA GLN A 202 23.93 15.91 -5.45
C GLN A 202 23.81 14.47 -4.90
N LEU A 203 22.66 14.10 -4.35
CA LEU A 203 22.42 12.74 -3.86
C LEU A 203 22.30 11.76 -5.03
N VAL A 204 21.55 12.12 -6.08
CA VAL A 204 21.44 11.31 -7.31
C VAL A 204 22.82 11.07 -7.93
N GLN A 205 23.65 12.12 -8.03
CA GLN A 205 25.01 12.01 -8.55
C GLN A 205 25.92 11.15 -7.66
N SER A 206 25.77 11.25 -6.34
CA SER A 206 26.49 10.39 -5.38
C SER A 206 26.08 8.92 -5.54
N MET A 207 24.78 8.65 -5.69
CA MET A 207 24.27 7.30 -5.96
C MET A 207 24.85 6.76 -7.26
N PHE A 208 24.82 7.54 -8.35
CA PHE A 208 25.43 7.14 -9.61
C PHE A 208 26.91 6.77 -9.45
N LYS A 209 27.71 7.64 -8.80
CA LYS A 209 29.15 7.41 -8.59
C LYS A 209 29.43 6.11 -7.83
N VAL A 210 28.61 5.80 -6.82
CA VAL A 210 28.73 4.54 -6.06
C VAL A 210 28.33 3.36 -6.93
N LEU A 211 27.15 3.40 -7.54
CA LEU A 211 26.59 2.30 -8.32
C LEU A 211 27.44 1.97 -9.55
N SER A 212 27.99 2.98 -10.22
CA SER A 212 28.84 2.80 -11.40
C SER A 212 30.19 2.15 -11.06
N GLY A 213 30.64 2.28 -9.81
CA GLY A 213 31.87 1.66 -9.32
C GLY A 213 31.71 0.20 -8.86
N LEU A 214 30.47 -0.30 -8.82
CA LEU A 214 30.19 -1.68 -8.38
C LEU A 214 30.55 -2.70 -9.48
N LYS A 215 30.94 -3.90 -9.04
CA LYS A 215 31.16 -5.04 -9.95
C LYS A 215 29.85 -5.70 -10.37
N GLN A 216 28.79 -5.48 -9.61
CA GLN A 216 27.43 -5.93 -9.89
C GLN A 216 26.82 -5.16 -11.05
N ARG A 217 25.88 -5.81 -11.74
CA ARG A 217 25.02 -5.15 -12.70
C ARG A 217 23.83 -4.53 -11.96
N VAL A 218 23.49 -3.29 -12.26
CA VAL A 218 22.45 -2.53 -11.56
C VAL A 218 21.33 -2.22 -12.53
N ILE A 219 20.13 -2.72 -12.24
CA ILE A 219 18.91 -2.25 -12.89
C ILE A 219 18.40 -1.08 -12.05
N TRP A 220 18.39 0.12 -12.62
CA TRP A 220 17.92 1.32 -11.93
C TRP A 220 16.63 1.82 -12.56
N LYS A 221 15.52 1.72 -11.83
CA LYS A 221 14.26 2.33 -12.22
C LYS A 221 14.42 3.85 -12.28
N TRP A 222 14.21 4.44 -13.45
CA TRP A 222 14.39 5.86 -13.69
C TRP A 222 13.35 6.38 -14.69
N GLU A 223 12.63 7.44 -14.34
CA GLU A 223 11.45 7.88 -15.09
C GLU A 223 11.77 8.66 -16.38
N ASP A 224 12.92 9.31 -16.45
CA ASP A 224 13.37 10.16 -17.56
C ASP A 224 14.64 9.58 -18.17
N LEU A 225 14.47 8.72 -19.17
CA LEU A 225 15.57 8.02 -19.83
C LEU A 225 16.40 8.93 -20.73
N ASP A 226 15.90 10.11 -21.08
CA ASP A 226 16.66 11.11 -21.82
C ASP A 226 17.63 11.87 -20.90
N ASN A 227 17.27 12.00 -19.61
CA ASN A 227 18.07 12.68 -18.58
C ASN A 227 18.47 11.74 -17.43
N THR A 228 19.23 10.70 -17.75
CA THR A 228 19.79 9.79 -16.74
C THR A 228 20.88 10.46 -15.87
N PRO A 229 21.13 9.96 -14.64
CA PRO A 229 22.20 10.47 -13.75
C PRO A 229 23.62 10.42 -14.35
N GLY A 230 23.85 9.52 -15.30
CA GLY A 230 25.12 9.28 -15.96
C GLY A 230 25.10 7.94 -16.69
N LYS A 231 26.15 7.65 -17.47
CA LYS A 231 26.26 6.42 -18.26
C LYS A 231 27.34 5.51 -17.69
N SER A 232 27.01 4.23 -17.47
CA SER A 232 27.97 3.19 -17.10
C SER A 232 27.53 1.85 -17.69
N ALA A 233 28.49 1.02 -18.12
CA ALA A 233 28.21 -0.29 -18.71
C ALA A 233 27.56 -1.28 -17.73
N ASN A 234 27.73 -1.07 -16.42
CA ASN A 234 27.13 -1.90 -15.38
C ASN A 234 25.75 -1.41 -14.92
N ILE A 235 25.18 -0.35 -15.51
CA ILE A 235 23.86 0.18 -15.13
C ILE A 235 22.90 0.13 -16.32
N LEU A 236 21.74 -0.50 -16.12
CA LEU A 236 20.61 -0.49 -17.05
C LEU A 236 19.48 0.38 -16.46
N TYR A 237 19.16 1.48 -17.14
CA TYR A 237 18.04 2.34 -16.76
C TYR A 237 16.75 1.89 -17.44
N LYS A 238 15.66 1.80 -16.68
CA LYS A 238 14.33 1.47 -17.21
C LYS A 238 13.26 2.29 -16.52
N LYS A 239 12.30 2.78 -17.31
CA LYS A 239 11.14 3.52 -16.78
C LYS A 239 10.17 2.61 -16.03
N TRP A 240 9.91 1.43 -16.60
CA TRP A 240 9.06 0.41 -16.00
C TRP A 240 9.75 -0.95 -16.02
N LEU A 241 9.47 -1.78 -15.02
CA LEU A 241 10.18 -3.00 -14.68
C LEU A 241 9.18 -4.07 -14.20
N PRO A 242 9.27 -5.32 -14.68
CA PRO A 242 8.60 -6.46 -14.06
C PRO A 242 9.31 -6.81 -12.76
N GLN A 243 9.03 -6.05 -11.70
CA GLN A 243 9.81 -6.05 -10.47
C GLN A 243 9.77 -7.41 -9.73
N ASP A 244 8.62 -8.06 -9.68
CA ASP A 244 8.46 -9.41 -9.12
C ASP A 244 9.30 -10.45 -9.88
N ASP A 245 9.23 -10.45 -11.21
CA ASP A 245 9.98 -11.38 -12.06
C ASP A 245 11.50 -11.13 -11.97
N ILE A 246 11.92 -9.86 -11.86
CA ILE A 246 13.34 -9.51 -11.63
C ILE A 246 13.79 -10.03 -10.27
N LEU A 247 13.03 -9.77 -9.20
CA LEU A 247 13.39 -10.21 -7.85
C LEU A 247 13.45 -11.73 -7.73
N ALA A 248 12.70 -12.47 -8.55
CA ALA A 248 12.76 -13.93 -8.63
C ALA A 248 13.99 -14.45 -9.40
N HIS A 249 14.71 -13.61 -10.14
CA HIS A 249 15.83 -14.04 -10.97
C HIS A 249 17.05 -14.46 -10.12
N PRO A 250 17.70 -15.61 -10.41
CA PRO A 250 18.74 -16.19 -9.55
C PRO A 250 20.02 -15.33 -9.39
N ASN A 251 20.27 -14.42 -10.33
CA ASN A 251 21.40 -13.50 -10.24
C ASN A 251 21.11 -12.26 -9.37
N ILE A 252 19.86 -11.96 -9.00
CA ILE A 252 19.55 -10.84 -8.09
C ILE A 252 19.96 -11.22 -6.65
N LYS A 253 20.61 -10.28 -5.95
CA LYS A 253 21.12 -10.46 -4.58
C LYS A 253 20.91 -9.22 -3.71
#